data_AF-A0A6J4FSY0-F1
#
_entry.id   AF-A0A6J4FSY0-F1
#
_cell.length_a   1.000
_cell.length_b   1.000
_cell.length_c   1.000
_cell.angle_alpha   90.00
_cell.angle_beta   90.00
_cell.angle_gamma   90.00
#
_symmetry.space_group_name_H-M   'P 1'
#
loop_
_entity.id
_entity.type
_entity.pdbx_description
1 polymer ?
#
loop_
_entity_poly.entity_id
_entity_poly.type
_entity_poly.pdbx_seq_one_letter_code
_entity_poly.pdbx_strand_id
1 'polypeptide(L)'
;MPLTRDFKDTVKARAERDPDFRRALVTEASEHLLDGDFATAKAILRDYINATIGFDELGRAVGTPPKSLMRMLGPRGNPQANSLLPVIAFIRRREHLCDHGSD
;
A
#
# COMPACT_ATOMS: atom_id res chain seq x y z
N MET A 1 16.67 -1.57 16.69
CA MET A 1 16.93 -0.15 17.02
C MET A 1 15.61 0.60 17.08
N PRO A 2 15.44 1.56 18.00
CA PRO A 2 14.19 2.33 18.21
C PRO A 2 13.79 3.25 17.04
N LEU A 3 14.68 3.42 16.04
CA LEU A 3 14.47 4.24 14.83
C LEU A 3 13.25 3.84 13.99
N THR A 4 12.82 2.57 14.01
CA THR A 4 11.73 2.10 13.14
C THR A 4 10.34 2.34 13.70
N ARG A 5 10.20 2.54 15.02
CA ARG A 5 8.89 2.75 15.64
C ARG A 5 8.47 4.21 15.53
N ASP A 6 9.39 5.12 15.85
CA ASP A 6 9.20 6.57 15.72
C ASP A 6 8.94 7.00 14.26
N PHE A 7 9.69 6.43 13.32
CA PHE A 7 9.43 6.65 11.89
C PHE A 7 8.04 6.17 11.47
N LYS A 8 7.62 4.98 11.90
CA LYS A 8 6.29 4.45 11.60
C LYS A 8 5.17 5.27 12.22
N ASP A 9 5.36 5.74 13.45
CA ASP A 9 4.40 6.59 14.15
C ASP A 9 4.29 7.96 13.43
N THR A 10 5.41 8.49 12.92
CA THR A 10 5.44 9.73 12.13
C THR A 10 4.75 9.58 10.77
N VAL A 11 5.04 8.51 10.03
CA VAL A 11 4.39 8.20 8.75
C VAL A 11 2.89 7.99 8.95
N LYS A 12 2.50 7.28 10.01
CA LYS A 12 1.10 7.07 10.37
C LYS A 12 0.39 8.38 10.67
N ALA A 13 0.92 9.18 11.60
CA ALA A 13 0.32 10.46 11.98
C ALA A 13 0.20 11.43 10.80
N ARG A 14 1.15 11.38 9.85
CA ARG A 14 1.06 12.17 8.62
C ARG A 14 -0.01 11.65 7.66
N ALA A 15 -0.04 10.35 7.38
CA ALA A 15 -1.03 9.74 6.49
C ALA A 15 -2.48 9.91 6.98
N GLU A 16 -2.70 9.98 8.29
CA GLU A 16 -4.02 10.27 8.87
C GLU A 16 -4.56 11.66 8.50
N ARG A 17 -3.69 12.67 8.36
CA ARG A 17 -4.08 14.08 8.16
C ARG A 17 -3.82 14.64 6.77
N ASP A 18 -2.99 13.99 5.96
CA ASP A 18 -2.46 14.52 4.70
C ASP A 18 -2.82 13.60 3.51
N PRO A 19 -3.91 13.90 2.78
CA PRO A 19 -4.31 13.15 1.59
C PRO A 19 -3.29 13.20 0.44
N ASP A 20 -2.56 14.30 0.29
CA ASP A 20 -1.52 14.42 -0.73
C ASP A 20 -0.36 13.48 -0.42
N PHE A 21 0.02 13.38 0.85
CA PHE A 21 1.02 12.42 1.29
C PHE A 21 0.59 10.97 1.03
N ARG A 22 -0.68 10.62 1.31
CA ARG A 22 -1.20 9.29 0.98
C ARG A 22 -1.14 9.00 -0.53
N ARG A 23 -1.56 9.96 -1.35
CA ARG A 23 -1.47 9.85 -2.82
C ARG A 23 -0.03 9.64 -3.27
N ALA A 24 0.92 10.41 -2.73
CA ALA A 24 2.34 10.28 -3.04
C ALA A 24 2.88 8.88 -2.71
N LEU A 25 2.55 8.33 -1.52
CA LEU A 25 2.94 6.96 -1.15
C LEU A 25 2.42 5.92 -2.15
N VAL A 26 1.16 6.04 -2.59
CA VAL A 26 0.56 5.10 -3.53
C VAL A 26 1.18 5.23 -4.93
N THR A 27 1.48 6.46 -5.37
CA THR A 27 2.19 6.72 -6.63
C THR A 27 3.60 6.12 -6.61
N GLU A 28 4.38 6.42 -5.58
CA GLU A 28 5.75 5.91 -5.40
C GLU A 28 5.79 4.38 -5.34
N ALA A 29 4.84 3.75 -4.62
CA ALA A 29 4.72 2.29 -4.62
C ALA A 29 4.37 1.72 -6.01
N SER A 30 3.60 2.46 -6.82
CA SER A 30 3.23 2.04 -8.18
C SER A 30 4.43 2.14 -9.12
N GLU A 31 5.22 3.21 -9.02
CA GLU A 31 6.44 3.42 -9.81
C GLU A 31 7.48 2.32 -9.50
N HIS A 32 7.79 2.08 -8.23
CA HIS A 32 8.69 1.00 -7.83
C HIS A 32 8.22 -0.37 -8.30
N LEU A 33 6.90 -0.63 -8.33
CA LEU A 33 6.38 -1.87 -8.86
C LEU A 33 6.65 -2.01 -10.37
N LEU A 34 6.47 -0.94 -11.14
CA LEU A 34 6.72 -0.91 -12.59
C LEU A 34 8.22 -1.06 -12.91
N ASP A 35 9.08 -0.49 -12.06
CA ASP A 35 10.54 -0.61 -12.16
C ASP A 35 11.07 -1.98 -11.69
N GLY A 36 10.20 -2.84 -11.16
CA GLY A 36 10.57 -4.17 -10.66
C GLY A 36 11.17 -4.17 -9.25
N ASP A 37 11.19 -3.03 -8.54
CA ASP A 37 11.57 -2.96 -7.12
C ASP A 37 10.39 -3.35 -6.22
N PHE A 38 10.11 -4.65 -6.19
CA PHE A 38 9.08 -5.22 -5.33
C PHE A 38 9.39 -5.06 -3.83
N ALA A 39 10.66 -4.96 -3.44
CA ALA A 39 11.04 -4.84 -2.04
C ALA A 39 10.54 -3.51 -1.46
N THR A 40 10.83 -2.42 -2.17
CA THR A 40 10.42 -1.07 -1.79
C THR A 40 8.91 -0.87 -1.94
N ALA A 41 8.32 -1.29 -3.07
CA ALA A 41 6.87 -1.19 -3.29
C ALA A 41 6.06 -1.88 -2.17
N LYS A 42 6.45 -3.10 -1.77
CA LYS A 42 5.81 -3.83 -0.67
C LYS A 42 5.92 -3.12 0.68
N ALA A 43 7.06 -2.50 0.95
CA ALA A 43 7.29 -1.78 2.20
C ALA A 43 6.35 -0.56 2.29
N ILE A 44 6.32 0.26 1.24
CA ILE A 44 5.46 1.44 1.15
C ILE A 44 3.98 1.04 1.25
N LEU A 45 3.55 0.03 0.49
CA LEU A 45 2.16 -0.47 0.55
C LEU A 45 1.78 -0.93 1.96
N ARG A 46 2.66 -1.64 2.66
CA ARG A 46 2.37 -2.05 4.05
C ARG A 46 2.21 -0.85 4.96
N ASP A 47 3.10 0.13 4.87
CA ASP A 47 3.06 1.30 5.75
C ASP A 47 1.81 2.13 5.48
N TYR A 48 1.46 2.34 4.21
CA TYR A 48 0.19 2.95 3.81
C TYR A 48 -1.01 2.18 4.39
N ILE A 49 -1.07 0.85 4.23
CA ILE A 49 -2.20 0.04 4.73
C ILE A 49 -2.32 0.16 6.25
N ASN A 50 -1.22 0.03 6.98
CA ASN A 50 -1.21 0.14 8.45
C ASN A 50 -1.62 1.54 8.94
N ALA A 51 -1.33 2.57 8.17
CA ALA A 51 -1.65 3.95 8.52
C ALA A 51 -3.08 4.38 8.13
N THR A 52 -3.79 3.59 7.33
CA THR A 52 -5.06 4.01 6.73
C THR A 52 -6.18 3.00 6.95
N ILE A 53 -6.42 2.12 5.98
CA ILE A 53 -7.54 1.17 5.94
C ILE A 53 -7.31 -0.07 6.83
N GLY A 54 -6.07 -0.41 7.12
CA GLY A 54 -5.72 -1.64 7.79
C GLY A 54 -5.96 -2.90 6.94
N PHE A 55 -5.35 -4.01 7.37
CA PHE A 55 -5.42 -5.28 6.63
C PHE A 55 -6.79 -5.96 6.70
N ASP A 56 -7.56 -5.73 7.76
CA ASP A 56 -8.87 -6.37 7.94
C ASP A 56 -9.91 -5.82 6.97
N GLU A 57 -10.02 -4.49 6.85
CA GLU A 57 -10.95 -3.87 5.91
C GLU A 57 -10.48 -4.05 4.46
N LEU A 58 -9.17 -3.91 4.19
CA LEU A 58 -8.63 -4.21 2.87
C LEU A 58 -8.95 -5.65 2.45
N GLY A 59 -8.75 -6.63 3.34
CA GLY A 59 -8.99 -8.02 3.04
C GLY A 59 -10.44 -8.32 2.66
N ARG A 60 -11.40 -7.67 3.33
CA ARG A 60 -12.82 -7.73 2.95
C ARG A 60 -13.05 -7.11 1.58
N ALA A 61 -12.44 -5.96 1.30
CA ALA A 61 -12.66 -5.23 0.06
C ALA A 61 -12.10 -5.92 -1.20
N VAL A 62 -11.00 -6.66 -1.07
CA VAL A 62 -10.36 -7.36 -2.21
C VAL A 62 -10.58 -8.88 -2.20
N GLY A 63 -11.38 -9.41 -1.27
CA GLY A 63 -11.66 -10.84 -1.16
C GLY A 63 -10.43 -11.70 -0.81
N THR A 64 -9.44 -11.12 -0.14
CA THR A 64 -8.19 -11.81 0.24
C THR A 64 -8.03 -11.81 1.76
N PRO A 65 -7.79 -12.96 2.42
CA PRO A 65 -7.65 -13.01 3.88
C PRO A 65 -6.56 -12.05 4.39
N PRO A 66 -6.80 -11.29 5.49
CA PRO A 66 -5.83 -10.32 6.03
C PRO A 66 -4.45 -10.93 6.29
N LYS A 67 -4.38 -12.13 6.87
CA LYS A 67 -3.11 -12.85 7.09
C LYS A 67 -2.36 -13.16 5.79
N SER A 68 -3.07 -13.41 4.69
CA SER A 68 -2.46 -13.63 3.37
C SER A 68 -1.86 -12.34 2.85
N LEU A 69 -2.58 -11.21 2.95
CA LEU A 69 -2.07 -9.88 2.58
C LEU A 69 -0.83 -9.50 3.39
N MET A 70 -0.85 -9.73 4.71
CA MET A 70 0.29 -9.47 5.59
C MET A 70 1.51 -10.34 5.22
N ARG A 71 1.31 -11.60 4.83
CA ARG A 71 2.41 -12.46 4.38
C ARG A 71 2.93 -12.03 3.00
N MET A 72 2.01 -11.77 2.07
CA MET A 72 2.28 -11.38 0.69
C MET A 72 3.12 -10.11 0.61
N LEU A 73 2.74 -9.07 1.34
CA LEU A 73 3.50 -7.82 1.36
C LEU A 73 4.76 -7.93 2.22
N GLY A 74 4.99 -9.03 2.95
CA GLY A 74 6.06 -9.18 3.94
C GLY A 74 7.47 -8.99 3.35
N PRO A 75 8.50 -8.79 4.20
CA PRO A 75 9.88 -8.68 3.74
C PRO A 75 10.29 -9.87 2.83
N ARG A 76 9.86 -11.08 3.19
CA ARG A 76 10.08 -12.32 2.43
C ARG A 76 8.92 -12.73 1.51
N GLY A 77 7.88 -11.92 1.42
CA GLY A 77 6.73 -12.21 0.57
C GLY A 77 7.09 -12.05 -0.91
N ASN A 78 6.60 -12.96 -1.76
CA ASN A 78 6.75 -12.87 -3.22
C ASN A 78 5.36 -12.82 -3.86
N PRO A 79 4.71 -11.64 -3.90
CA PRO A 79 3.40 -11.49 -4.51
C PRO A 79 3.42 -11.89 -5.98
N GLN A 80 2.39 -12.61 -6.42
CA GLN A 80 2.12 -12.77 -7.83
C GLN A 80 1.25 -11.60 -8.31
N ALA A 81 1.37 -11.23 -9.59
CA ALA A 81 0.61 -10.13 -10.17
C ALA A 81 -0.92 -10.28 -9.93
N ASN A 82 -1.45 -11.50 -10.05
CA ASN A 82 -2.87 -11.81 -9.81
C ASN A 82 -3.35 -11.51 -8.38
N SER A 83 -2.46 -11.53 -7.38
CA SER A 83 -2.79 -11.25 -5.98
C SER A 83 -2.44 -9.81 -5.58
N LEU A 84 -1.45 -9.19 -6.23
CA LEU A 84 -1.03 -7.83 -5.93
C LEU A 84 -1.80 -6.75 -6.69
N LEU A 85 -2.11 -6.97 -7.98
CA LEU A 85 -2.79 -5.98 -8.80
C LEU A 85 -4.19 -5.59 -8.26
N PRO A 86 -5.03 -6.52 -7.77
CA PRO A 86 -6.31 -6.14 -7.16
C PRO A 86 -6.15 -5.23 -5.92
N VAL A 87 -5.11 -5.46 -5.13
CA VAL A 87 -4.79 -4.63 -3.95
C VAL A 87 -4.42 -3.22 -4.37
N ILE A 88 -3.52 -3.08 -5.34
CA ILE A 88 -3.07 -1.77 -5.82
C ILE A 88 -4.22 -1.03 -6.51
N ALA A 89 -4.99 -1.71 -7.36
CA ALA A 89 -6.14 -1.12 -8.02
C ALA A 89 -7.18 -0.60 -7.02
N PHE A 90 -7.43 -1.34 -5.94
CA PHE A 90 -8.31 -0.90 -4.86
C PHE A 90 -7.76 0.33 -4.13
N ILE A 91 -6.47 0.31 -3.76
CA ILE A 91 -5.81 1.41 -3.07
C ILE A 91 -5.78 2.69 -3.92
N ARG A 92 -5.45 2.59 -5.22
CA ARG A 92 -5.48 3.73 -6.16
C ARG A 92 -6.88 4.32 -6.28
N ARG A 93 -7.93 3.50 -6.36
CA ARG A 93 -9.32 3.97 -6.36
C ARG A 93 -9.69 4.70 -5.07
N ARG A 94 -9.27 4.18 -3.91
CA ARG A 94 -9.52 4.79 -2.60
C ARG A 94 -8.90 6.19 -2.49
N GLU A 95 -7.72 6.39 -3.06
CA GLU A 95 -7.04 7.69 -3.05
C GLU A 95 -7.32 8.54 -4.31
N HIS A 96 -8.32 8.14 -5.10
CA HIS A 96 -8.75 8.85 -6.31
C HIS A 96 -7.64 9.06 -7.36
N LEU A 97 -6.67 8.15 -7.44
CA LEU A 97 -5.54 8.18 -8.39
C LEU A 97 -5.86 7.54 -9.75
N CYS A 98 -7.13 7.43 -10.10
CA CYS A 98 -7.55 6.83 -11.36
C CYS A 98 -7.57 7.88 -12.48
N ASP A 99 -6.42 8.17 -13.09
CA ASP A 99 -6.34 8.83 -14.40
C ASP A 99 -6.10 7.73 -15.47
N HIS A 100 -6.82 7.64 -16.60
CA HIS A 100 -7.03 8.66 -17.63
C HIS A 100 -8.43 8.60 -18.29
N GLY A 101 -9.03 9.77 -18.54
CA GLY A 101 -9.74 10.15 -19.78
C GLY A 101 -10.94 9.32 -20.28
N SER A 102 -12.15 9.74 -19.93
CA SER A 102 -13.23 9.85 -20.91
C SER A 102 -13.29 11.30 -21.37
N ASP A 103 -12.50 11.62 -22.40
CA ASP A 103 -12.74 12.68 -23.39
C ASP A 103 -11.95 12.30 -24.66
#